data_AF-D0MF12-F1
#
_entry.id   AF-D0MF12-F1
#
_cell.length_a   1.000
_cell.length_b   1.000
_cell.length_c   1.000
_cell.angle_alpha   90.00
_cell.angle_beta   90.00
_cell.angle_gamma   90.00
#
_symmetry.space_group_name_H-M   'P 1'
#
loop_
_entity.id
_entity.type
_entity.pdbx_description
1 polymer ?
#
loop_
_entity_poly.entity_id
_entity_poly.type
_entity_poly.pdbx_seq_one_letter_code
_entity_poly.pdbx_strand_id
1 'polypeptide(L)'
;MGKAILLAVTAVVVGASVMLLESSTNRLQADTRQAARQEEALAREIARSAYNLIVSRARQLEVEQPDLGLADLVALVNGNEGKLTGQLNGGSYEAWIYPIGASSYGAVAIGRYGDASHQVGNHRVLRSVLEVDQPSQVKVTFLESMAGYCSAIYIQRFVPKNNNGMGNNPDQCDPSNPAHGSSCETQEDIELHGNGNGKYIALEPELVFAPGNNRDGGEALYSTVLNPGERANFILAVDADFNCERRGDTSIDIDDPFYEYTRPALLESVDDFNQMQEGDYAMIQPHPTRPNVWRIAFEDLIFSKAKLEDVKRWGYGDREWKKRRGSQWGERRNKYSYGGWGWTEVDGRGYYRLEDFGHMPDFSDQVIEIEFIPVPAS
;
A
#
# COMPACT_ATOMS: atom_id res chain seq x y z
N MET A 1 -78.41 -37.67 17.98
CA MET A 1 -77.49 -36.74 17.29
C MET A 1 -76.42 -36.28 18.27
N GLY A 2 -75.40 -37.09 18.48
CA GLY A 2 -74.29 -36.78 19.39
C GLY A 2 -73.09 -37.56 18.91
N LYS A 3 -72.12 -36.86 18.30
CA LYS A 3 -70.76 -37.34 17.95
C LYS A 3 -69.87 -36.30 17.23
N ALA A 4 -70.31 -35.06 17.02
CA ALA A 4 -69.55 -34.07 16.22
C ALA A 4 -68.82 -32.97 17.01
N ILE A 5 -68.98 -32.85 18.34
CA ILE A 5 -68.46 -31.69 19.10
C ILE A 5 -67.09 -31.94 19.74
N LEU A 6 -66.64 -33.20 19.89
CA LEU A 6 -65.37 -33.48 20.60
C LEU A 6 -64.09 -33.36 19.74
N LEU A 7 -64.21 -33.25 18.41
CA LEU A 7 -63.06 -33.22 17.49
C LEU A 7 -62.59 -31.80 17.12
N ALA A 8 -63.39 -30.77 17.42
CA ALA A 8 -63.04 -29.39 17.10
C ALA A 8 -62.20 -28.69 18.19
N VAL A 9 -62.25 -29.16 19.45
CA VAL A 9 -61.57 -28.50 20.57
C VAL A 9 -60.11 -28.97 20.73
N THR A 10 -59.79 -30.20 20.34
CA THR A 10 -58.41 -30.72 20.37
C THR A 10 -57.54 -30.19 19.22
N ALA A 11 -58.10 -29.91 18.04
CA ALA A 11 -57.34 -29.39 16.90
C ALA A 11 -56.88 -27.93 17.09
N VAL A 12 -57.67 -27.10 17.78
CA VAL A 12 -57.34 -25.68 18.02
C VAL A 12 -56.27 -25.53 19.10
N VAL A 13 -56.26 -26.39 20.12
CA VAL A 13 -55.24 -26.37 21.19
C VAL A 13 -53.88 -26.88 20.68
N VAL A 14 -53.86 -27.89 19.81
CA VAL A 14 -52.60 -28.37 19.19
C VAL A 14 -52.06 -27.36 18.17
N GLY A 15 -52.91 -26.78 17.31
CA GLY A 15 -52.50 -25.78 16.32
C GLY A 15 -51.96 -24.48 16.92
N ALA A 16 -52.57 -23.98 18.00
CA ALA A 16 -52.08 -22.80 18.73
C ALA A 16 -50.75 -23.09 19.45
N SER A 17 -50.55 -24.31 19.94
CA SER A 17 -49.28 -24.73 20.59
C SER A 17 -48.15 -24.86 19.58
N VAL A 18 -48.40 -25.41 18.39
CA VAL A 18 -47.41 -25.50 17.30
C VAL A 18 -47.08 -24.12 16.75
N MET A 19 -48.06 -23.24 16.52
CA MET A 19 -47.77 -21.86 16.08
C MET A 19 -47.02 -21.02 17.14
N LEU A 20 -47.28 -21.22 18.43
CA LEU A 20 -46.50 -20.57 19.49
C LEU A 20 -45.09 -21.15 19.61
N LEU A 21 -44.92 -22.47 19.42
CA LEU A 21 -43.60 -23.08 19.33
C LEU A 21 -42.84 -22.60 18.09
N GLU A 22 -43.46 -22.57 16.91
CA GLU A 22 -42.85 -22.07 15.67
C GLU A 22 -42.54 -20.57 15.75
N SER A 23 -43.41 -19.77 16.36
CA SER A 23 -43.17 -18.35 16.64
C SER A 23 -42.01 -18.15 17.63
N SER A 24 -41.93 -18.99 18.67
CA SER A 24 -40.84 -18.95 19.64
C SER A 24 -39.51 -19.40 19.02
N THR A 25 -39.51 -20.43 18.17
CA THR A 25 -38.31 -20.90 17.46
C THR A 25 -37.88 -19.89 16.40
N ASN A 26 -38.82 -19.23 15.72
CA ASN A 26 -38.49 -18.18 14.75
C ASN A 26 -37.96 -16.92 15.43
N ARG A 27 -38.48 -16.54 16.61
CA ARG A 27 -37.92 -15.46 17.43
C ARG A 27 -36.54 -15.82 17.95
N LEU A 28 -36.35 -17.01 18.52
CA LEU A 28 -35.03 -17.48 18.95
C LEU A 28 -34.04 -17.57 17.78
N GLN A 29 -34.48 -18.00 16.59
CA GLN A 29 -33.65 -18.00 15.38
C GLN A 29 -33.35 -16.59 14.85
N ALA A 30 -34.29 -15.64 14.99
CA ALA A 30 -34.06 -14.25 14.62
C ALA A 30 -33.09 -13.58 15.60
N ASP A 31 -33.25 -13.81 16.91
CA ASP A 31 -32.40 -13.29 17.98
C ASP A 31 -30.99 -13.87 17.89
N THR A 32 -30.84 -15.18 17.62
CA THR A 32 -29.52 -15.80 17.39
C THR A 32 -28.85 -15.29 16.12
N ARG A 33 -29.60 -15.07 15.03
CA ARG A 33 -29.06 -14.42 13.81
C ARG A 33 -28.74 -12.94 13.99
N GLN A 34 -29.40 -12.26 14.93
CA GLN A 34 -29.07 -10.87 15.29
C GLN A 34 -27.83 -10.84 16.17
N ALA A 35 -27.74 -11.72 17.17
CA ALA A 35 -26.55 -11.89 18.00
C ALA A 35 -25.32 -12.24 17.16
N ALA A 36 -25.43 -13.22 16.25
CA ALA A 36 -24.33 -13.58 15.35
C ALA A 36 -23.86 -12.41 14.46
N ARG A 37 -24.79 -11.57 13.98
CA ARG A 37 -24.44 -10.36 13.21
C ARG A 37 -23.78 -9.28 14.08
N GLN A 38 -24.20 -9.15 15.33
CA GLN A 38 -23.54 -8.25 16.30
C GLN A 38 -22.14 -8.75 16.64
N GLU A 39 -21.97 -10.05 16.87
CA GLU A 39 -20.66 -10.68 17.10
C GLU A 39 -19.72 -10.49 15.90
N GLU A 40 -20.21 -10.67 14.66
CA GLU A 40 -19.41 -10.44 13.45
C GLU A 40 -19.01 -8.96 13.30
N ALA A 41 -19.93 -8.02 13.58
CA ALA A 41 -19.64 -6.60 13.54
C ALA A 41 -18.57 -6.20 14.58
N LEU A 42 -18.67 -6.73 15.80
CA LEU A 42 -17.69 -6.51 16.85
C LEU A 42 -16.34 -7.16 16.53
N ALA A 43 -16.31 -8.39 16.02
CA ALA A 43 -15.08 -9.04 15.57
C ALA A 43 -14.38 -8.24 14.46
N ARG A 44 -15.15 -7.65 13.54
CA ARG A 44 -14.63 -6.75 12.49
C ARG A 44 -14.06 -5.45 13.06
N GLU A 45 -14.74 -4.83 14.02
CA GLU A 45 -14.28 -3.61 14.68
C GLU A 45 -12.98 -3.86 15.47
N ILE A 46 -12.91 -4.98 16.20
CA ILE A 46 -11.72 -5.41 16.93
C ILE A 46 -10.57 -5.65 15.96
N ALA A 47 -10.81 -6.33 14.85
CA ALA A 47 -9.78 -6.59 13.84
C ALA A 47 -9.24 -5.28 13.22
N ARG A 48 -10.11 -4.32 12.88
CA ARG A 48 -9.71 -3.00 12.37
C ARG A 48 -8.92 -2.18 13.41
N SER A 49 -9.36 -2.22 14.66
CA SER A 49 -8.69 -1.51 15.76
C SER A 49 -7.30 -2.09 16.03
N ALA A 50 -7.18 -3.41 16.07
CA ALA A 50 -5.91 -4.11 16.21
C ALA A 50 -4.98 -3.89 15.01
N TYR A 51 -5.53 -3.82 13.79
CA TYR A 51 -4.78 -3.47 12.59
C TYR A 51 -4.18 -2.07 12.69
N ASN A 52 -4.98 -1.07 13.08
CA ASN A 52 -4.51 0.30 13.26
C ASN A 52 -3.47 0.41 14.37
N LEU A 53 -3.64 -0.35 15.46
CA LEU A 53 -2.67 -0.41 16.56
C LEU A 53 -1.30 -0.92 16.10
N ILE A 54 -1.25 -2.06 15.39
CA ILE A 54 0.03 -2.65 14.98
C ILE A 54 0.75 -1.77 13.95
N VAL A 55 -0.01 -1.16 13.02
CA VAL A 55 0.55 -0.20 12.05
C VAL A 55 1.06 1.06 12.74
N SER A 56 0.30 1.61 13.69
CA SER A 56 0.70 2.79 14.48
C SER A 56 2.00 2.53 15.25
N ARG A 57 2.10 1.36 15.90
CA ARG A 57 3.32 0.95 16.60
C ARG A 57 4.52 0.84 15.66
N ALA A 58 4.35 0.24 14.49
CA ALA A 58 5.40 0.17 13.49
C ALA A 58 5.89 1.58 13.12
N ARG A 59 4.97 2.50 12.80
CA ARG A 59 5.30 3.89 12.46
C ARG A 59 6.01 4.65 13.59
N GLN A 60 5.61 4.44 14.84
CA GLN A 60 6.30 5.04 15.98
C GLN A 60 7.77 4.62 16.03
N LEU A 61 8.04 3.31 15.89
CA LEU A 61 9.40 2.80 15.86
C LEU A 61 10.20 3.30 14.65
N GLU A 62 9.55 3.50 13.50
CA GLU A 62 10.19 4.07 12.31
C GLU A 62 10.65 5.51 12.54
N VAL A 63 9.84 6.32 13.24
CA VAL A 63 10.17 7.71 13.60
C VAL A 63 11.26 7.76 14.68
N GLU A 64 11.16 6.90 15.69
CA GLU A 64 12.13 6.84 16.79
C GLU A 64 13.49 6.28 16.33
N GLN A 65 13.49 5.38 15.35
CA GLN A 65 14.67 4.65 14.86
C GLN A 65 14.68 4.60 13.32
N PRO A 66 15.10 5.69 12.65
CA PRO A 66 15.08 5.79 11.18
C PRO A 66 16.09 4.85 10.48
N ASP A 67 17.13 4.38 11.17
CA ASP A 67 18.11 3.45 10.59
C ASP A 67 17.75 1.97 10.81
N LEU A 68 16.61 1.68 11.45
CA LEU A 68 16.20 0.31 11.77
C LEU A 68 15.97 -0.51 10.49
N GLY A 69 16.59 -1.68 10.37
CA GLY A 69 16.34 -2.60 9.27
C GLY A 69 14.92 -3.16 9.30
N LEU A 70 14.34 -3.50 8.15
CA LEU A 70 12.97 -4.04 8.07
C LEU A 70 12.79 -5.32 8.91
N ALA A 71 13.80 -6.19 8.93
CA ALA A 71 13.78 -7.41 9.75
C ALA A 71 13.71 -7.10 11.25
N ASP A 72 14.46 -6.10 11.70
CA ASP A 72 14.49 -5.68 13.11
C ASP A 72 13.21 -4.95 13.51
N LEU A 73 12.65 -4.12 12.62
CA LEU A 73 11.32 -3.52 12.80
C LEU A 73 10.26 -4.59 13.02
N VAL A 74 10.23 -5.61 12.15
CA VAL A 74 9.27 -6.72 12.27
C VAL A 74 9.44 -7.43 13.61
N ALA A 75 10.68 -7.71 14.04
CA ALA A 75 10.94 -8.34 15.33
C ALA A 75 10.48 -7.48 16.52
N LEU A 76 10.74 -6.17 16.51
CA LEU A 76 10.37 -5.24 17.59
C LEU A 76 8.87 -4.98 17.68
N VAL A 77 8.19 -4.88 16.53
CA VAL A 77 6.74 -4.67 16.46
C VAL A 77 6.00 -5.91 16.93
N ASN A 78 6.40 -7.09 16.46
CA ASN A 78 5.74 -8.35 16.77
C ASN A 78 6.09 -8.89 18.17
N GLY A 79 7.25 -8.50 18.70
CA GLY A 79 7.77 -9.01 19.97
C GLY A 79 8.17 -10.50 19.90
N ASN A 80 8.55 -11.04 21.05
CA ASN A 80 9.14 -12.38 21.18
C ASN A 80 8.21 -13.52 20.73
N GLU A 81 6.89 -13.32 20.78
CA GLU A 81 5.91 -14.32 20.37
C GLU A 81 5.61 -14.28 18.85
N GLY A 82 6.22 -13.34 18.12
CA GLY A 82 6.00 -13.17 16.68
C GLY A 82 4.64 -12.56 16.33
N LYS A 83 3.86 -12.13 17.33
CA LYS A 83 2.58 -11.43 17.19
C LYS A 83 2.23 -10.67 18.47
N LEU A 84 1.54 -9.55 18.31
CA LEU A 84 0.89 -8.81 19.37
C LEU A 84 -0.47 -9.45 19.68
N THR A 85 -0.75 -9.69 20.97
CA THR A 85 -2.06 -10.21 21.41
C THR A 85 -2.64 -9.31 22.50
N GLY A 86 -3.96 -9.25 22.59
CA GLY A 86 -4.63 -8.44 23.61
C GLY A 86 -6.15 -8.56 23.60
N GLN A 87 -6.80 -7.68 24.35
CA GLN A 87 -8.26 -7.60 24.48
C GLN A 87 -8.76 -6.21 24.05
N LEU A 88 -9.85 -6.15 23.29
CA LEU A 88 -10.51 -4.94 22.80
C LEU A 88 -12.03 -5.17 22.77
N ASN A 89 -12.83 -4.21 23.25
CA ASN A 89 -14.30 -4.26 23.25
C ASN A 89 -14.89 -5.57 23.80
N GLY A 90 -14.23 -6.20 24.80
CA GLY A 90 -14.67 -7.47 25.40
C GLY A 90 -14.36 -8.73 24.58
N GLY A 91 -13.70 -8.59 23.43
CA GLY A 91 -13.14 -9.68 22.63
C GLY A 91 -11.62 -9.65 22.61
N SER A 92 -11.02 -10.60 21.88
CA SER A 92 -9.58 -10.77 21.78
C SER A 92 -9.06 -10.46 20.39
N TYR A 93 -7.78 -10.08 20.29
CA TYR A 93 -7.12 -9.90 19.00
C TYR A 93 -5.73 -10.53 18.94
N GLU A 94 -5.32 -10.82 17.72
CA GLU A 94 -3.94 -11.15 17.35
C GLU A 94 -3.55 -10.26 16.17
N ALA A 95 -2.40 -9.60 16.21
CA ALA A 95 -1.92 -8.76 15.12
C ALA A 95 -0.40 -8.88 14.94
N TRP A 96 0.08 -8.82 13.70
CA TRP A 96 1.51 -8.89 13.40
C TRP A 96 1.80 -8.18 12.07
N ILE A 97 3.06 -7.80 11.89
CA ILE A 97 3.60 -7.35 10.62
C ILE A 97 4.55 -8.39 10.02
N TYR A 98 4.75 -8.35 8.71
CA TYR A 98 5.67 -9.23 8.01
C TYR A 98 6.28 -8.51 6.80
N PRO A 99 7.52 -8.81 6.41
CA PRO A 99 8.12 -8.16 5.24
C PRO A 99 7.36 -8.55 3.96
N ILE A 100 7.10 -7.58 3.07
CA ILE A 100 6.52 -7.78 1.73
C ILE A 100 7.49 -7.34 0.62
N GLY A 101 8.38 -6.39 0.88
CA GLY A 101 9.37 -5.92 -0.08
C GLY A 101 10.64 -5.46 0.62
N ALA A 102 11.47 -4.68 -0.08
CA ALA A 102 12.69 -4.14 0.49
C ALA A 102 12.46 -3.11 1.61
N SER A 103 11.32 -2.41 1.54
CA SER A 103 10.98 -1.26 2.42
C SER A 103 9.53 -1.29 2.90
N SER A 104 8.81 -2.34 2.55
CA SER A 104 7.38 -2.48 2.77
C SER A 104 7.11 -3.70 3.64
N TYR A 105 6.19 -3.55 4.57
CA TYR A 105 5.66 -4.64 5.37
C TYR A 105 4.15 -4.74 5.19
N GLY A 106 3.65 -5.97 5.28
CA GLY A 106 2.24 -6.23 5.47
C GLY A 106 1.87 -6.16 6.92
N ALA A 107 0.64 -5.77 7.21
CA ALA A 107 0.03 -5.96 8.51
C ALA A 107 -1.15 -6.92 8.40
N VAL A 108 -1.32 -7.77 9.41
CA VAL A 108 -2.49 -8.63 9.58
C VAL A 108 -2.98 -8.47 11.02
N ALA A 109 -4.29 -8.42 11.16
CA ALA A 109 -4.98 -8.46 12.44
C ALA A 109 -6.20 -9.37 12.36
N ILE A 110 -6.39 -10.17 13.40
CA ILE A 110 -7.55 -11.05 13.58
C ILE A 110 -8.24 -10.62 14.86
N GLY A 111 -9.50 -10.19 14.75
CA GLY A 111 -10.38 -9.89 15.86
C GLY A 111 -11.37 -11.01 16.11
N ARG A 112 -11.60 -11.35 17.38
CA ARG A 112 -12.50 -12.42 17.82
C ARG A 112 -13.45 -11.92 18.91
N TYR A 113 -14.74 -12.19 18.75
CA TYR A 113 -15.77 -11.87 19.74
C TYR A 113 -16.85 -12.95 19.72
N GLY A 114 -17.13 -13.58 20.86
CA GLY A 114 -18.00 -14.77 20.90
C GLY A 114 -17.45 -15.89 20.02
N ASP A 115 -18.30 -16.42 19.13
CA ASP A 115 -17.91 -17.43 18.13
C ASP A 115 -17.45 -16.80 16.80
N ALA A 116 -17.55 -15.47 16.66
CA ALA A 116 -17.18 -14.76 15.45
C ALA A 116 -15.68 -14.42 15.40
N SER A 117 -15.10 -14.51 14.19
CA SER A 117 -13.72 -14.12 13.90
C SER A 117 -13.67 -13.38 12.58
N HIS A 118 -12.92 -12.27 12.54
CA HIS A 118 -12.69 -11.50 11.32
C HIS A 118 -11.21 -11.20 11.16
N GLN A 119 -10.68 -11.40 9.95
CA GLN A 119 -9.31 -11.06 9.61
C GLN A 119 -9.29 -9.82 8.71
N VAL A 120 -8.50 -8.84 9.10
CA VAL A 120 -8.11 -7.69 8.29
C VAL A 120 -6.63 -7.84 7.97
N GLY A 121 -6.25 -7.70 6.72
CA GLY A 121 -4.84 -7.67 6.34
C GLY A 121 -4.59 -8.17 4.94
N ASN A 122 -3.91 -7.33 4.16
CA ASN A 122 -3.04 -7.67 3.02
C ASN A 122 -2.40 -6.39 2.43
N HIS A 123 -2.33 -5.31 3.19
CA HIS A 123 -1.97 -4.00 2.67
C HIS A 123 -0.49 -3.77 2.87
N ARG A 124 0.18 -3.29 1.82
CA ARG A 124 1.59 -2.91 1.91
C ARG A 124 1.68 -1.57 2.62
N VAL A 125 2.12 -1.60 3.86
CA VAL A 125 2.41 -0.38 4.61
C VAL A 125 3.85 0.02 4.30
N LEU A 126 4.00 1.21 3.75
CA LEU A 126 5.28 1.81 3.44
C LEU A 126 5.83 2.62 4.63
N ARG A 127 7.09 2.37 4.95
CA ARG A 127 7.90 3.11 5.92
C ARG A 127 8.32 4.48 5.39
N SER A 128 7.54 5.54 5.62
CA SER A 128 7.83 6.94 5.19
C SER A 128 8.52 7.04 3.82
N VAL A 129 8.13 6.15 2.89
CA VAL A 129 8.87 5.95 1.64
C VAL A 129 8.45 7.06 0.70
N LEU A 130 9.45 7.72 0.11
CA LEU A 130 9.25 8.89 -0.75
C LEU A 130 8.49 10.03 -0.05
N GLU A 131 8.55 10.08 1.29
CA GLU A 131 8.08 11.22 2.09
C GLU A 131 9.23 12.21 2.31
N VAL A 132 8.91 13.48 2.15
CA VAL A 132 9.88 14.58 2.24
C VAL A 132 9.96 15.05 3.70
N ASP A 133 11.15 15.08 4.27
CA ASP A 133 11.39 15.47 5.67
C ASP A 133 11.71 16.97 5.83
N GLN A 134 12.32 17.56 4.81
CA GLN A 134 12.71 18.96 4.71
C GLN A 134 12.48 19.48 3.28
N PRO A 135 12.33 20.80 3.05
CA PRO A 135 12.17 21.34 1.70
C PRO A 135 13.23 20.80 0.74
N SER A 136 12.81 20.11 -0.32
CA SER A 136 13.73 19.36 -1.18
C SER A 136 13.39 19.47 -2.66
N GLN A 137 14.41 19.59 -3.51
CA GLN A 137 14.29 19.32 -4.94
C GLN A 137 14.39 17.82 -5.20
N VAL A 138 13.74 17.35 -6.27
CA VAL A 138 13.76 15.93 -6.62
C VAL A 138 14.66 15.73 -7.83
N LYS A 139 15.76 14.99 -7.63
CA LYS A 139 16.58 14.47 -8.73
C LYS A 139 16.14 13.05 -9.06
N VAL A 140 15.94 12.78 -10.34
CA VAL A 140 15.60 11.45 -10.85
C VAL A 140 16.69 11.01 -11.82
N THR A 141 17.23 9.82 -11.59
CA THR A 141 18.29 9.22 -12.41
C THR A 141 17.83 7.85 -12.92
N PHE A 142 17.89 7.60 -14.22
CA PHE A 142 17.73 6.26 -14.75
C PHE A 142 18.97 5.43 -14.42
N LEU A 143 18.80 4.41 -13.57
CA LEU A 143 19.86 3.46 -13.28
C LEU A 143 19.99 2.47 -14.44
N GLU A 144 18.88 1.90 -14.87
CA GLU A 144 18.81 0.80 -15.86
C GLU A 144 17.47 0.88 -16.63
N SER A 145 17.51 0.65 -17.94
CA SER A 145 16.36 0.62 -18.86
C SER A 145 16.43 -0.65 -19.71
N MET A 146 16.28 -1.81 -19.06
CA MET A 146 16.64 -3.11 -19.64
C MET A 146 15.70 -3.57 -20.75
N ALA A 147 14.41 -3.24 -20.63
CA ALA A 147 13.41 -3.70 -21.59
C ALA A 147 13.39 -2.89 -22.91
N GLY A 148 14.10 -1.76 -22.97
CA GLY A 148 14.31 -0.99 -24.22
C GLY A 148 13.07 -0.35 -24.85
N TYR A 149 11.89 -0.47 -24.23
CA TYR A 149 10.65 0.13 -24.69
C TYR A 149 10.55 1.63 -24.43
N CYS A 150 9.67 2.29 -25.17
CA CYS A 150 9.40 3.71 -24.98
C CYS A 150 8.52 3.94 -23.76
N SER A 151 8.99 4.76 -22.84
CA SER A 151 8.24 5.15 -21.67
C SER A 151 8.50 6.59 -21.26
N ALA A 152 7.60 7.12 -20.45
CA ALA A 152 7.75 8.38 -19.74
C ALA A 152 7.69 8.14 -18.24
N ILE A 153 8.27 9.05 -17.48
CA ILE A 153 8.19 9.07 -16.02
C ILE A 153 7.51 10.37 -15.61
N TYR A 154 6.44 10.22 -14.84
CA TYR A 154 5.73 11.33 -14.21
C TYR A 154 5.99 11.31 -12.70
N ILE A 155 5.98 12.49 -12.09
CA ILE A 155 5.90 12.66 -10.64
C ILE A 155 4.50 13.13 -10.28
N GLN A 156 3.87 12.47 -9.33
CA GLN A 156 2.60 12.86 -8.74
C GLN A 156 2.83 13.21 -7.28
N ARG A 157 2.44 14.42 -6.90
CA ARG A 157 2.58 14.91 -5.53
C ARG A 157 1.34 14.57 -4.71
N PHE A 158 1.58 14.06 -3.51
CA PHE A 158 0.55 13.87 -2.50
C PHE A 158 0.77 14.86 -1.36
N VAL A 159 -0.15 15.81 -1.19
CA VAL A 159 -0.06 16.88 -0.20
C VAL A 159 -0.99 16.61 0.98
N PRO A 160 -0.55 16.70 2.26
CA PRO A 160 -1.45 16.44 3.38
C PRO A 160 -2.60 17.47 3.48
N LYS A 161 -3.86 17.03 3.65
CA LYS A 161 -5.06 17.87 3.87
C LYS A 161 -4.98 18.71 5.12
N ASN A 162 -4.44 18.16 6.22
CA ASN A 162 -4.29 18.92 7.45
C ASN A 162 -3.11 19.90 7.37
N ASN A 163 -2.27 19.72 6.35
CA ASN A 163 -1.23 20.67 6.03
C ASN A 163 -1.82 21.78 5.15
N ASN A 164 -2.78 21.58 4.23
CA ASN A 164 -3.28 22.63 3.31
C ASN A 164 -2.14 23.47 2.66
N GLY A 165 -0.89 22.97 2.70
CA GLY A 165 0.32 23.73 2.47
C GLY A 165 0.58 24.94 3.40
N MET A 166 0.37 24.75 4.71
CA MET A 166 0.62 25.68 5.82
C MET A 166 1.92 25.37 6.58
N GLY A 167 2.59 24.27 6.22
CA GLY A 167 3.74 23.73 6.94
C GLY A 167 3.36 23.21 8.34
N ASN A 168 4.30 22.54 9.01
CA ASN A 168 4.19 22.21 10.43
C ASN A 168 4.41 23.43 11.36
N ASN A 169 4.27 24.66 10.84
CA ASN A 169 4.50 25.86 11.62
C ASN A 169 3.28 26.16 12.51
N PRO A 170 3.47 26.37 13.82
CA PRO A 170 2.42 26.79 14.74
C PRO A 170 1.67 28.07 14.31
N ASP A 171 2.25 28.84 13.39
CA ASP A 171 1.79 30.17 12.96
C ASP A 171 1.27 30.22 11.50
N GLN A 172 0.81 29.10 10.94
CA GLN A 172 -0.15 29.10 9.82
C GLN A 172 0.27 29.80 8.51
N CYS A 173 1.56 29.90 8.20
CA CYS A 173 1.98 30.28 6.86
C CYS A 173 3.28 29.59 6.44
N ASP A 174 3.27 29.06 5.21
CA ASP A 174 4.45 28.59 4.50
C ASP A 174 4.57 29.28 3.11
N PRO A 175 5.40 30.33 2.97
CA PRO A 175 5.58 31.07 1.72
C PRO A 175 6.34 30.29 0.62
N SER A 176 6.77 29.03 0.87
CA SER A 176 7.27 28.13 -0.18
C SER A 176 6.20 27.24 -0.81
N ASN A 177 4.92 27.41 -0.47
CA ASN A 177 3.82 26.68 -1.08
C ASN A 177 3.54 27.17 -2.53
N PRO A 178 3.61 26.30 -3.56
CA PRO A 178 3.34 26.67 -4.96
C PRO A 178 1.89 27.11 -5.21
N ALA A 179 0.95 26.82 -4.30
CA ALA A 179 -0.41 27.32 -4.34
C ALA A 179 -0.48 28.82 -3.95
N HIS A 180 0.41 29.33 -3.09
CA HIS A 180 0.22 30.64 -2.45
C HIS A 180 1.24 31.71 -2.82
N GLY A 181 2.23 31.39 -3.67
CA GLY A 181 3.28 32.35 -4.03
C GLY A 181 4.09 32.83 -2.83
N SER A 182 4.89 33.89 -3.01
CA SER A 182 5.90 34.34 -2.03
C SER A 182 5.36 35.17 -0.85
N SER A 183 4.05 35.19 -0.58
CA SER A 183 3.45 36.08 0.43
C SER A 183 2.22 35.49 1.13
N CYS A 184 2.23 35.58 2.47
CA CYS A 184 1.12 35.18 3.35
C CYS A 184 -0.08 36.15 3.33
N GLU A 185 0.06 37.34 2.74
CA GLU A 185 -0.92 38.44 2.85
C GLU A 185 -2.08 38.33 1.84
N THR A 186 -2.00 37.42 0.86
CA THR A 186 -2.95 37.30 -0.26
C THR A 186 -3.53 35.89 -0.42
N GLN A 187 -3.74 35.17 0.69
CA GLN A 187 -4.31 33.81 0.65
C GLN A 187 -5.81 33.85 0.30
N GLU A 188 -6.15 33.40 -0.91
CA GLU A 188 -7.45 32.79 -1.18
C GLU A 188 -7.31 31.28 -0.94
N ASP A 189 -8.32 30.66 -0.31
CA ASP A 189 -8.40 29.19 -0.19
C ASP A 189 -8.32 28.59 -1.60
N ILE A 190 -7.19 27.99 -1.96
CA ILE A 190 -7.11 27.23 -3.19
C ILE A 190 -7.74 25.89 -2.92
N GLU A 191 -8.93 25.70 -3.48
CA GLU A 191 -9.55 24.39 -3.59
C GLU A 191 -8.61 23.52 -4.45
N LEU A 192 -7.79 22.69 -3.79
CA LEU A 192 -6.98 21.71 -4.49
C LEU A 192 -7.94 20.68 -5.10
N HIS A 193 -8.24 20.83 -6.38
CA HIS A 193 -9.01 19.88 -7.16
C HIS A 193 -8.17 18.62 -7.36
N GLY A 194 -8.47 17.59 -6.57
CA GLY A 194 -7.89 16.26 -6.70
C GLY A 194 -8.91 15.21 -6.28
N ASN A 195 -8.81 14.01 -6.85
CA ASN A 195 -9.60 12.87 -6.39
C ASN A 195 -8.98 12.36 -5.07
N GLY A 196 -9.73 12.37 -3.96
CA GLY A 196 -9.26 11.79 -2.70
C GLY A 196 -10.14 12.06 -1.48
N ASN A 197 -10.59 11.00 -0.79
CA ASN A 197 -11.27 11.07 0.50
C ASN A 197 -10.30 10.66 1.62
N GLY A 198 -9.45 11.55 2.14
CA GLY A 198 -8.44 11.14 3.14
C GLY A 198 -7.59 12.25 3.77
N LYS A 199 -6.41 11.89 4.29
CA LYS A 199 -5.41 12.81 4.87
C LYS A 199 -4.50 13.49 3.85
N TYR A 200 -4.51 13.04 2.59
CA TYR A 200 -3.70 13.60 1.49
C TYR A 200 -4.60 14.00 0.31
N ILE A 201 -4.10 14.87 -0.56
CA ILE A 201 -4.65 15.27 -1.84
C ILE A 201 -3.64 14.88 -2.91
N ALA A 202 -4.05 14.04 -3.86
CA ALA A 202 -3.28 13.74 -5.05
C ALA A 202 -3.40 14.90 -6.03
N LEU A 203 -2.27 15.51 -6.40
CA LEU A 203 -2.22 16.50 -7.47
C LEU A 203 -2.14 15.81 -8.85
N GLU A 204 -2.30 16.59 -9.91
CA GLU A 204 -2.11 16.08 -11.27
C GLU A 204 -0.64 15.66 -11.48
N PRO A 205 -0.37 14.53 -12.16
CA PRO A 205 0.98 14.10 -12.45
C PRO A 205 1.71 15.06 -13.41
N GLU A 206 2.95 15.38 -13.08
CA GLU A 206 3.83 16.25 -13.86
C GLU A 206 4.94 15.44 -14.52
N LEU A 207 5.26 15.77 -15.77
CA LEU A 207 6.25 15.03 -16.54
C LEU A 207 7.67 15.30 -16.02
N VAL A 208 8.41 14.24 -15.71
CA VAL A 208 9.85 14.30 -15.34
C VAL A 208 10.73 13.89 -16.52
N PHE A 209 10.39 12.76 -17.14
CA PHE A 209 11.02 12.30 -18.39
C PHE A 209 9.94 12.13 -19.44
N ALA A 210 10.08 12.85 -20.55
CA ALA A 210 9.29 12.68 -21.77
C ALA A 210 9.33 11.22 -22.27
N PRO A 211 8.52 10.82 -23.26
CA PRO A 211 8.65 9.51 -23.91
C PRO A 211 10.05 9.28 -24.50
N GLY A 212 10.61 8.08 -24.32
CA GLY A 212 11.93 7.66 -24.81
C GLY A 212 12.36 6.30 -24.28
N ASN A 213 13.50 5.81 -24.76
CA ASN A 213 14.06 4.50 -24.40
C ASN A 213 15.59 4.59 -24.25
N ASN A 214 16.20 3.52 -23.72
CA ASN A 214 17.66 3.37 -23.55
C ASN A 214 18.30 4.53 -22.79
N ARG A 215 17.77 4.81 -21.59
CA ARG A 215 18.11 6.01 -20.81
C ARG A 215 19.11 5.77 -19.70
N ASP A 216 19.89 4.71 -19.75
CA ASP A 216 20.87 4.41 -18.71
C ASP A 216 21.76 5.63 -18.41
N GLY A 217 21.74 6.10 -17.16
CA GLY A 217 22.46 7.31 -16.72
C GLY A 217 21.79 8.64 -17.05
N GLY A 218 20.59 8.65 -17.63
CA GLY A 218 19.81 9.85 -17.89
C GLY A 218 19.34 10.49 -16.59
N GLU A 219 19.54 11.80 -16.45
CA GLU A 219 19.19 12.56 -15.24
C GLU A 219 18.17 13.65 -15.57
N ALA A 220 17.24 13.89 -14.65
CA ALA A 220 16.31 15.01 -14.67
C ALA A 220 16.21 15.61 -13.26
N LEU A 221 16.08 16.93 -13.21
CA LEU A 221 15.78 17.66 -11.99
C LEU A 221 14.36 18.21 -12.09
N TYR A 222 13.50 17.79 -11.17
CA TYR A 222 12.16 18.32 -11.08
C TYR A 222 12.21 19.72 -10.45
N SER A 223 11.59 20.69 -11.12
CA SER A 223 11.74 22.11 -10.79
C SER A 223 11.02 22.54 -9.52
N THR A 224 9.94 21.84 -9.15
CA THR A 224 9.14 22.21 -7.99
C THR A 224 9.77 21.65 -6.72
N VAL A 225 9.95 22.52 -5.73
CA VAL A 225 10.40 22.12 -4.39
C VAL A 225 9.24 21.44 -3.68
N LEU A 226 9.49 20.26 -3.12
CA LEU A 226 8.53 19.54 -2.28
C LEU A 226 8.71 19.97 -0.83
N ASN A 227 7.60 20.14 -0.11
CA ASN A 227 7.61 20.55 1.28
C ASN A 227 7.56 19.36 2.25
N PRO A 228 7.96 19.56 3.53
CA PRO A 228 7.88 18.52 4.55
C PRO A 228 6.48 17.89 4.66
N GLY A 229 6.45 16.57 4.74
CA GLY A 229 5.23 15.76 4.82
C GLY A 229 4.55 15.49 3.47
N GLU A 230 4.95 16.15 2.38
CA GLU A 230 4.55 15.73 1.04
C GLU A 230 5.15 14.36 0.70
N ARG A 231 4.44 13.60 -0.14
CA ARG A 231 4.96 12.36 -0.71
C ARG A 231 5.04 12.45 -2.23
N ALA A 232 6.13 11.93 -2.79
CA ALA A 232 6.35 11.85 -4.23
C ALA A 232 6.02 10.44 -4.74
N ASN A 233 5.01 10.32 -5.59
CA ASN A 233 4.76 9.11 -6.37
C ASN A 233 5.38 9.25 -7.75
N PHE A 234 5.95 8.18 -8.26
CA PHE A 234 6.47 8.14 -9.63
C PHE A 234 5.65 7.16 -10.44
N ILE A 235 5.25 7.57 -11.63
CA ILE A 235 4.38 6.78 -12.49
C ILE A 235 5.12 6.53 -13.79
N LEU A 236 5.31 5.24 -14.10
CA LEU A 236 5.77 4.79 -15.40
C LEU A 236 4.57 4.79 -16.35
N ALA A 237 4.69 5.47 -17.48
CA ALA A 237 3.71 5.43 -18.56
C ALA A 237 4.36 4.80 -19.79
N VAL A 238 3.75 3.74 -20.33
CA VAL A 238 4.34 2.90 -21.38
C VAL A 238 3.61 3.11 -22.70
N ASP A 239 4.38 3.38 -23.75
CA ASP A 239 3.91 3.57 -25.12
C ASP A 239 3.29 2.29 -25.69
N ALA A 240 2.14 2.43 -26.34
CA ALA A 240 1.32 1.31 -26.82
C ALA A 240 1.94 0.49 -27.94
N ASP A 241 2.84 1.08 -28.73
CA ASP A 241 3.45 0.40 -29.88
C ASP A 241 4.97 0.23 -29.75
N PHE A 242 5.53 0.69 -28.63
CA PHE A 242 6.96 0.71 -28.31
C PHE A 242 7.86 1.41 -29.34
N ASN A 243 7.29 2.14 -30.31
CA ASN A 243 8.02 2.77 -31.41
C ASN A 243 8.52 4.17 -31.07
N CYS A 244 7.99 4.77 -30.00
CA CYS A 244 8.44 6.04 -29.46
C CYS A 244 8.25 7.22 -30.42
N GLU A 245 7.09 7.27 -31.08
CA GLU A 245 6.77 8.29 -32.08
C GLU A 245 6.74 9.71 -31.47
N ARG A 246 6.38 9.82 -30.18
CA ARG A 246 6.35 11.09 -29.42
C ARG A 246 7.60 11.29 -28.56
N ARG A 247 8.75 10.76 -28.96
CA ARG A 247 10.00 10.91 -28.21
C ARG A 247 10.31 12.38 -27.93
N GLY A 248 10.58 12.69 -26.68
CA GLY A 248 10.95 14.03 -26.25
C GLY A 248 9.80 15.04 -26.22
N ASP A 249 8.57 14.63 -26.49
CA ASP A 249 7.40 15.48 -26.30
C ASP A 249 7.20 15.77 -24.81
N THR A 250 7.39 17.02 -24.41
CA THR A 250 7.25 17.46 -23.02
C THR A 250 5.85 17.94 -22.66
N SER A 251 4.91 17.90 -23.61
CA SER A 251 3.54 18.40 -23.45
C SER A 251 2.51 17.30 -23.31
N ILE A 252 2.95 16.05 -23.27
CA ILE A 252 2.09 14.87 -23.21
C ILE A 252 1.60 14.61 -21.78
N ASP A 253 0.28 14.52 -21.64
CA ASP A 253 -0.38 14.23 -20.37
C ASP A 253 -0.38 12.72 -20.09
N ILE A 254 -0.53 12.34 -18.82
CA ILE A 254 -0.44 10.95 -18.38
C ILE A 254 -1.61 10.07 -18.85
N ASP A 255 -2.77 10.67 -19.11
CA ASP A 255 -3.98 10.02 -19.60
C ASP A 255 -4.10 10.06 -21.13
N ASP A 256 -3.08 10.56 -21.83
CA ASP A 256 -3.02 10.60 -23.28
C ASP A 256 -3.11 9.17 -23.85
N PRO A 257 -3.96 8.93 -24.88
CA PRO A 257 -4.14 7.61 -25.48
C PRO A 257 -2.89 7.04 -26.17
N PHE A 258 -1.83 7.84 -26.30
CA PHE A 258 -0.49 7.37 -26.66
C PHE A 258 0.02 6.27 -25.72
N TYR A 259 -0.28 6.37 -24.42
CA TYR A 259 0.11 5.35 -23.46
C TYR A 259 -0.91 4.22 -23.41
N GLU A 260 -0.44 2.97 -23.50
CA GLU A 260 -1.32 1.80 -23.34
C GLU A 260 -1.67 1.58 -21.87
N TYR A 261 -0.71 1.78 -20.98
CA TYR A 261 -0.91 1.61 -19.54
C TYR A 261 0.06 2.44 -18.72
N THR A 262 -0.31 2.63 -17.45
CA THR A 262 0.51 3.30 -16.44
C THR A 262 0.72 2.40 -15.22
N ARG A 263 1.89 2.52 -14.59
CA ARG A 263 2.29 1.79 -13.37
C ARG A 263 2.73 2.80 -12.31
N PRO A 264 1.88 3.11 -11.31
CA PRO A 264 2.28 3.97 -10.22
C PRO A 264 3.16 3.23 -9.20
N ALA A 265 4.15 3.92 -8.65
CA ALA A 265 5.00 3.40 -7.57
C ALA A 265 4.27 3.37 -6.23
N LEU A 266 3.36 4.32 -6.01
CA LEU A 266 2.51 4.43 -4.83
C LEU A 266 1.03 4.37 -5.22
N LEU A 267 0.25 3.65 -4.44
CA LEU A 267 -1.19 3.58 -4.54
C LEU A 267 -1.84 4.17 -3.28
N GLU A 268 -2.93 4.91 -3.44
CA GLU A 268 -3.78 5.27 -2.31
C GLU A 268 -4.42 4.00 -1.72
N SER A 269 -4.35 3.82 -0.40
CA SER A 269 -5.10 2.74 0.26
C SER A 269 -6.57 3.12 0.37
N VAL A 270 -7.43 2.31 -0.26
CA VAL A 270 -8.90 2.49 -0.21
C VAL A 270 -9.52 2.19 1.16
N ASP A 271 -8.83 1.42 2.01
CA ASP A 271 -9.38 0.95 3.31
C ASP A 271 -9.01 1.84 4.50
N ASP A 272 -7.89 2.57 4.39
CA ASP A 272 -7.44 3.57 5.34
C ASP A 272 -6.53 4.55 4.58
N PHE A 273 -7.13 5.63 4.05
CA PHE A 273 -6.44 6.67 3.27
C PHE A 273 -5.30 7.39 4.04
N ASN A 274 -5.01 6.98 5.28
CA ASN A 274 -3.81 7.34 6.04
C ASN A 274 -2.57 6.49 5.68
N GLN A 275 -2.68 5.55 4.75
CA GLN A 275 -1.62 4.61 4.38
C GLN A 275 -1.45 4.60 2.85
N MET A 276 -0.36 5.15 2.31
CA MET A 276 0.02 4.85 0.93
C MET A 276 0.63 3.46 0.87
N GLN A 277 0.35 2.76 -0.23
CA GLN A 277 0.86 1.41 -0.48
C GLN A 277 1.85 1.41 -1.62
N GLU A 278 2.81 0.48 -1.57
CA GLU A 278 3.69 0.20 -2.71
C GLU A 278 2.86 -0.39 -3.85
N GLY A 279 3.01 0.16 -5.05
CA GLY A 279 2.34 -0.29 -6.26
C GLY A 279 2.62 -1.75 -6.59
N ASP A 280 1.67 -2.40 -7.25
CA ASP A 280 1.78 -3.83 -7.57
C ASP A 280 2.95 -4.12 -8.52
N TYR A 281 3.21 -3.22 -9.47
CA TYR A 281 4.24 -3.33 -10.52
C TYR A 281 5.50 -2.52 -10.22
N ALA A 282 5.67 -2.01 -9.00
CA ALA A 282 6.85 -1.24 -8.63
C ALA A 282 7.47 -1.77 -7.34
N MET A 283 8.77 -1.98 -7.30
CA MET A 283 9.51 -2.28 -6.08
C MET A 283 10.29 -1.04 -5.64
N ILE A 284 10.07 -0.59 -4.40
CA ILE A 284 10.75 0.57 -3.83
C ILE A 284 11.75 0.12 -2.77
N GLN A 285 12.97 0.63 -2.84
CA GLN A 285 14.07 0.31 -1.92
C GLN A 285 14.81 1.57 -1.48
N PRO A 286 14.99 1.87 -0.17
CA PRO A 286 15.88 2.95 0.26
C PRO A 286 17.31 2.59 -0.09
N HIS A 287 18.11 3.61 -0.37
CA HIS A 287 19.53 3.41 -0.52
C HIS A 287 20.13 2.92 0.81
N PRO A 288 21.01 1.90 0.80
CA PRO A 288 21.51 1.28 2.03
C PRO A 288 22.32 2.24 2.93
N THR A 289 22.90 3.29 2.35
CA THR A 289 23.80 4.22 3.06
C THR A 289 23.53 5.71 2.81
N ARG A 290 22.60 6.04 1.90
CA ARG A 290 22.31 7.44 1.56
C ARG A 290 20.90 7.75 2.04
N PRO A 291 20.74 8.56 3.09
CA PRO A 291 19.42 9.02 3.48
C PRO A 291 18.82 9.81 2.31
N ASN A 292 17.50 9.84 2.21
CA ASN A 292 16.78 10.58 1.19
C ASN A 292 17.01 10.13 -0.25
N VAL A 293 17.51 8.90 -0.43
CA VAL A 293 17.67 8.27 -1.74
C VAL A 293 16.89 6.96 -1.78
N TRP A 294 16.15 6.74 -2.86
CA TRP A 294 15.38 5.51 -3.10
C TRP A 294 15.54 5.03 -4.53
N ARG A 295 15.59 3.72 -4.71
CA ARG A 295 15.38 3.07 -6.00
C ARG A 295 13.92 2.71 -6.18
N ILE A 296 13.37 2.99 -7.35
CA ILE A 296 12.08 2.49 -7.80
C ILE A 296 12.33 1.65 -9.05
N ALA A 297 11.95 0.38 -8.98
CA ALA A 297 12.17 -0.59 -10.04
C ALA A 297 10.82 -1.09 -10.54
N PHE A 298 10.52 -0.86 -11.81
CA PHE A 298 9.23 -1.16 -12.42
C PHE A 298 9.24 -2.50 -13.17
N GLU A 299 8.07 -3.12 -13.17
CA GLU A 299 7.70 -4.27 -13.97
C GLU A 299 6.68 -3.86 -15.03
N ASP A 300 6.90 -4.25 -16.27
CA ASP A 300 6.09 -3.87 -17.41
C ASP A 300 5.14 -5.01 -17.83
N LEU A 301 5.62 -6.26 -17.78
CA LEU A 301 4.88 -7.43 -18.24
C LEU A 301 3.72 -7.74 -17.31
N ILE A 302 2.63 -8.23 -17.91
CA ILE A 302 1.40 -8.54 -17.17
C ILE A 302 1.57 -9.84 -16.39
N PHE A 303 1.71 -9.70 -15.07
CA PHE A 303 1.73 -10.80 -14.13
C PHE A 303 0.56 -10.75 -13.15
N SER A 304 0.21 -11.90 -12.57
CA SER A 304 -0.77 -11.89 -11.50
C SER A 304 -0.16 -11.30 -10.24
N LYS A 305 -0.97 -10.57 -9.47
CA LYS A 305 -0.58 -9.92 -8.20
C LYS A 305 0.17 -10.86 -7.26
N ALA A 306 -0.28 -12.11 -7.16
CA ALA A 306 0.37 -13.12 -6.32
C ALA A 306 1.82 -13.43 -6.74
N LYS A 307 2.16 -13.35 -8.04
CA LYS A 307 3.55 -13.53 -8.49
C LYS A 307 4.40 -12.31 -8.13
N LEU A 308 3.89 -11.11 -8.41
CA LEU A 308 4.56 -9.84 -8.11
C LEU A 308 4.88 -9.74 -6.61
N GLU A 309 3.90 -10.04 -5.75
CA GLU A 309 4.08 -10.07 -4.30
C GLU A 309 5.07 -11.14 -3.83
N ASP A 310 5.03 -12.34 -4.41
CA ASP A 310 5.92 -13.42 -3.99
C ASP A 310 7.39 -13.14 -4.35
N VAL A 311 7.66 -12.52 -5.51
CA VAL A 311 9.02 -12.10 -5.90
C VAL A 311 9.51 -10.94 -5.03
N LYS A 312 8.72 -9.88 -4.81
CA LYS A 312 9.15 -8.77 -3.94
C LYS A 312 9.49 -9.25 -2.54
N ARG A 313 8.69 -10.17 -2.01
CA ARG A 313 8.84 -10.67 -0.65
C ARG A 313 10.05 -11.59 -0.49
N TRP A 314 10.40 -12.33 -1.53
CA TRP A 314 11.32 -13.46 -1.39
C TRP A 314 12.45 -13.49 -2.43
N GLY A 315 12.64 -12.43 -3.21
CA GLY A 315 13.64 -12.36 -4.28
C GLY A 315 13.39 -13.40 -5.36
N TYR A 316 14.38 -13.64 -6.22
CA TYR A 316 14.26 -14.59 -7.33
C TYR A 316 14.41 -16.05 -6.90
N GLY A 317 13.48 -16.89 -7.34
CA GLY A 317 13.49 -18.32 -7.04
C GLY A 317 14.26 -19.18 -8.02
N ASP A 318 13.92 -20.47 -8.01
CA ASP A 318 14.39 -21.49 -8.97
C ASP A 318 13.74 -21.32 -10.35
N ARG A 319 13.16 -20.15 -10.64
CA ARG A 319 12.59 -19.76 -11.94
C ARG A 319 11.40 -20.61 -12.36
N GLU A 320 10.78 -21.35 -11.43
CA GLU A 320 9.63 -22.23 -11.69
C GLU A 320 8.54 -22.08 -10.61
N TRP A 321 7.27 -21.93 -11.02
CA TRP A 321 6.14 -21.90 -10.09
C TRP A 321 5.85 -23.28 -9.52
N LYS A 322 6.45 -23.61 -8.39
CA LYS A 322 6.34 -24.95 -7.80
C LYS A 322 5.89 -24.89 -6.34
N LYS A 323 5.16 -25.94 -5.92
CA LYS A 323 4.84 -26.15 -4.51
C LYS A 323 6.11 -26.47 -3.77
N ARG A 324 6.54 -25.61 -2.84
CA ARG A 324 7.74 -25.85 -2.05
C ARG A 324 7.44 -26.76 -0.85
N ARG A 325 8.35 -27.69 -0.57
CA ARG A 325 8.32 -28.64 0.55
C ARG A 325 9.62 -28.52 1.34
N GLY A 326 9.53 -28.22 2.65
CA GLY A 326 10.69 -28.20 3.54
C GLY A 326 10.39 -27.48 4.87
N SER A 327 11.07 -27.87 5.94
CA SER A 327 10.95 -27.26 7.29
C SER A 327 11.59 -25.87 7.39
N GLN A 328 12.45 -25.49 6.43
CA GLN A 328 13.06 -24.17 6.36
C GLN A 328 12.08 -23.03 6.00
N TRP A 329 10.86 -23.36 5.58
CA TRP A 329 9.89 -22.39 5.07
C TRP A 329 8.58 -22.43 5.86
N GLY A 330 8.64 -22.16 7.16
CA GLY A 330 7.53 -22.31 8.12
C GLY A 330 6.13 -21.87 7.64
N GLU A 331 6.01 -20.91 6.72
CA GLU A 331 4.74 -20.47 6.10
C GLU A 331 4.37 -21.09 4.74
N ARG A 332 5.33 -21.67 3.98
CA ARG A 332 5.15 -22.07 2.57
C ARG A 332 4.82 -23.54 2.35
N ARG A 333 4.66 -24.35 3.41
CA ARG A 333 4.40 -25.79 3.28
C ARG A 333 3.19 -26.06 2.36
N ASN A 334 3.45 -26.54 1.13
CA ASN A 334 2.48 -26.79 0.05
C ASN A 334 1.90 -25.56 -0.69
N LYS A 335 2.41 -24.35 -0.45
CA LYS A 335 2.06 -23.15 -1.24
C LYS A 335 2.96 -23.05 -2.49
N TYR A 336 2.39 -22.58 -3.59
CA TYR A 336 3.17 -22.28 -4.79
C TYR A 336 3.97 -20.99 -4.60
N SER A 337 5.18 -20.94 -5.16
CA SER A 337 6.08 -19.79 -5.06
C SER A 337 6.96 -19.67 -6.31
N TYR A 338 7.22 -18.41 -6.73
CA TYR A 338 8.15 -17.94 -7.76
C TYR A 338 9.39 -17.37 -7.08
N GLY A 339 9.23 -16.90 -5.85
CA GLY A 339 10.28 -16.22 -5.10
C GLY A 339 11.30 -17.17 -4.46
N GLY A 340 12.51 -16.65 -4.32
CA GLY A 340 13.68 -17.32 -3.75
C GLY A 340 13.70 -17.37 -2.25
N TRP A 341 14.93 -17.36 -1.73
CA TRP A 341 15.32 -17.42 -0.31
C TRP A 341 15.38 -16.03 0.34
N GLY A 342 14.74 -15.04 -0.27
CA GLY A 342 14.94 -13.64 0.02
C GLY A 342 15.96 -13.01 -0.93
N TRP A 343 16.06 -11.69 -0.85
CA TRP A 343 17.09 -10.93 -1.54
C TRP A 343 18.42 -11.09 -0.81
N THR A 344 19.28 -11.97 -1.33
CA THR A 344 20.57 -12.32 -0.72
C THR A 344 21.77 -11.70 -1.43
N GLU A 345 21.55 -11.16 -2.63
CA GLU A 345 22.59 -10.54 -3.45
C GLU A 345 22.30 -9.06 -3.63
N VAL A 346 23.38 -8.26 -3.64
CA VAL A 346 23.32 -6.82 -3.90
C VAL A 346 24.12 -6.46 -5.16
N ASP A 347 23.73 -5.36 -5.80
CA ASP A 347 24.44 -4.76 -6.91
C ASP A 347 25.61 -3.87 -6.44
N GLY A 348 26.33 -3.25 -7.38
CA GLY A 348 27.46 -2.36 -7.07
C GLY A 348 27.09 -1.07 -6.33
N ARG A 349 25.79 -0.74 -6.25
CA ARG A 349 25.22 0.40 -5.52
C ARG A 349 24.70 -0.02 -4.13
N GLY A 350 24.69 -1.32 -3.85
CA GLY A 350 24.24 -1.92 -2.59
C GLY A 350 22.73 -2.18 -2.52
N TYR A 351 21.99 -1.94 -3.61
CA TYR A 351 20.59 -2.35 -3.70
C TYR A 351 20.48 -3.85 -3.95
N TYR A 352 19.28 -4.42 -3.81
CA TYR A 352 19.06 -5.81 -4.20
C TYR A 352 19.33 -6.00 -5.69
N ARG A 353 20.11 -7.02 -6.04
CA ARG A 353 20.44 -7.32 -7.43
C ARG A 353 19.19 -7.66 -8.22
N LEU A 354 18.96 -6.93 -9.30
CA LEU A 354 17.89 -7.20 -10.25
C LEU A 354 18.45 -8.02 -11.42
N GLU A 355 17.62 -8.89 -12.01
CA GLU A 355 17.98 -9.74 -13.15
C GLU A 355 16.82 -9.76 -14.14
N ASP A 356 17.05 -9.43 -15.42
CA ASP A 356 16.05 -9.58 -16.48
C ASP A 356 15.83 -11.07 -16.80
N PHE A 357 14.59 -11.52 -16.66
CA PHE A 357 14.18 -12.87 -16.99
C PHE A 357 13.22 -12.95 -18.18
N GLY A 358 12.49 -11.87 -18.50
CA GLY A 358 11.52 -11.77 -19.59
C GLY A 358 10.28 -12.69 -19.54
N HIS A 359 10.18 -13.62 -18.58
CA HIS A 359 9.05 -14.56 -18.45
C HIS A 359 8.53 -14.73 -17.02
N MET A 360 9.11 -14.01 -16.06
CA MET A 360 8.67 -13.96 -14.67
C MET A 360 8.85 -12.54 -14.15
N PRO A 361 8.14 -12.14 -13.07
CA PRO A 361 8.33 -10.83 -12.50
C PRO A 361 9.77 -10.63 -12.09
N ASP A 362 10.35 -9.54 -12.55
CA ASP A 362 11.74 -9.26 -12.33
C ASP A 362 12.04 -7.84 -11.85
N PHE A 363 11.12 -6.89 -12.07
CA PHE A 363 11.26 -5.50 -11.64
C PHE A 363 12.56 -4.85 -12.16
N SER A 364 13.01 -5.23 -13.36
CA SER A 364 14.25 -4.74 -13.95
C SER A 364 14.03 -3.90 -15.21
N ASP A 365 12.78 -3.81 -15.70
CA ASP A 365 12.44 -3.20 -16.98
C ASP A 365 12.83 -1.72 -17.06
N GLN A 366 12.43 -0.96 -16.04
CA GLN A 366 12.79 0.44 -15.87
C GLN A 366 13.13 0.69 -14.41
N VAL A 367 14.37 1.10 -14.15
CA VAL A 367 14.89 1.30 -12.80
C VAL A 367 15.37 2.73 -12.68
N ILE A 368 14.75 3.48 -11.77
CA ILE A 368 15.12 4.85 -11.46
C ILE A 368 15.60 4.97 -10.01
N GLU A 369 16.48 5.94 -9.78
CA GLU A 369 16.89 6.40 -8.47
C GLU A 369 16.36 7.82 -8.26
N ILE A 370 15.74 8.03 -7.11
CA ILE A 370 15.20 9.29 -6.64
C ILE A 370 16.08 9.78 -5.52
N GLU A 371 16.51 11.04 -5.58
CA GLU A 371 17.19 11.73 -4.50
C GLU A 371 16.41 13.00 -4.15
N PHE A 372 16.03 13.14 -2.88
CA PHE A 372 15.52 14.41 -2.36
C PHE A 372 16.70 15.25 -1.88
N ILE A 373 17.03 16.28 -2.66
CA ILE A 373 18.13 17.20 -2.41
C ILE A 373 17.61 18.35 -1.55
N PRO A 374 18.06 18.50 -0.29
CA PRO A 374 17.61 19.57 0.58
C PRO A 374 17.92 20.94 -0.02
N VAL A 375 16.92 21.82 0.00
CA VAL A 375 17.06 23.21 -0.40
C VAL A 375 17.26 24.04 0.87
N PRO A 376 18.22 24.99 0.91
CA PRO A 376 18.37 25.87 2.06
C PRO A 376 17.06 26.59 2.38
N ALA A 377 16.69 26.65 3.65
CA ALA A 377 15.59 27.49 4.09
C ALA A 377 15.90 28.95 3.71
N SER A 378 15.05 29.53 2.86
CA SER A 378 15.14 30.93 2.43
C SER A 378 14.70 31.88 3.54
#